data_AF-A0A9D0XLN6-F1
#
_entry.id   AF-A0A9D0XLN6-F1
#
_cell.length_a   1.000
_cell.length_b   1.000
_cell.length_c   1.000
_cell.angle_alpha   90.00
_cell.angle_beta   90.00
_cell.angle_gamma   90.00
#
_symmetry.space_group_name_H-M   'P 1'
#
loop_
_entity.id
_entity.type
_entity.pdbx_description
1 polymer ?
#
loop_
_entity_poly.entity_id
_entity_poly.type
_entity_poly.pdbx_seq_one_letter_code
_entity_poly.pdbx_strand_id
1 'polypeptide(L)'
;MKIQIISAYHSPRLKYAADFILGQILGFDLLYAQQAETSDEDAIMRIHYGKGFSCAKVRIPAHPFMESSAIEKPAIQVEKVVGLPAFFFCGEGGEVDLPFDIFAMSFYLLSRMEEYGAGVQRDEHGRFPAKASLAYQNGFLGQPLIDQWAWRLYEILRKAYPQCPTRKPNYQLLST
;
A
#
# COMPACT_ATOMS: atom_id res chain seq x y z
N MET A 1 7.64 7.76 -16.39
CA MET A 1 6.40 8.58 -16.32
C MET A 1 6.11 8.81 -14.86
N LYS A 2 5.81 10.06 -14.49
CA LYS A 2 5.79 10.48 -13.10
C LYS A 2 4.41 10.32 -12.47
N ILE A 3 4.39 9.91 -11.20
CA ILE A 3 3.22 9.93 -10.33
C ILE A 3 3.54 10.75 -9.09
N GLN A 4 2.64 11.63 -8.69
CA GLN A 4 2.81 12.48 -7.52
C GLN A 4 1.90 11.99 -6.38
N ILE A 5 2.48 11.77 -5.21
CA ILE A 5 1.74 11.46 -3.98
C ILE A 5 1.60 12.75 -3.19
N ILE A 6 0.36 13.12 -2.92
CA ILE A 6 0.00 14.31 -2.14
C ILE A 6 -0.45 13.83 -0.77
N SER A 7 0.26 14.24 0.28
CA SER A 7 0.00 13.82 1.67
C SER A 7 0.34 14.96 2.63
N ALA A 8 -0.46 15.13 3.69
CA ALA A 8 -0.20 16.15 4.72
C ALA A 8 1.12 15.93 5.47
N TYR A 9 1.60 14.69 5.54
CA TYR A 9 2.84 14.31 6.21
C TYR A 9 3.78 13.51 5.31
N HIS A 10 5.06 13.54 5.65
CA HIS A 10 6.09 12.69 5.06
C HIS A 10 6.53 11.64 6.08
N SER A 11 6.49 10.37 5.69
CA SER A 11 6.87 9.23 6.54
C SER A 11 7.76 8.27 5.75
N PRO A 12 8.87 7.75 6.34
CA PRO A 12 9.66 6.70 5.72
C PRO A 12 8.84 5.45 5.38
N ARG A 13 7.79 5.14 6.17
CA ARG A 13 6.88 4.01 5.92
C ARG A 13 6.10 4.21 4.62
N LEU A 14 5.52 5.40 4.45
CA LEU A 14 4.81 5.78 3.24
C LEU A 14 5.73 5.76 2.03
N LYS A 15 6.92 6.37 2.16
CA LYS A 15 7.90 6.40 1.07
C LYS A 15 8.27 4.99 0.63
N TYR A 16 8.65 4.12 1.57
CA TYR A 16 9.03 2.74 1.29
C TYR A 16 7.91 1.94 0.60
N ALA A 17 6.69 1.96 1.14
CA ALA A 17 5.58 1.19 0.59
C ALA A 17 5.15 1.73 -0.79
N ALA A 18 5.08 3.05 -0.95
CA ALA A 18 4.73 3.66 -2.22
C ALA A 18 5.78 3.42 -3.30
N ASP A 19 7.08 3.58 -2.99
CA ASP A 19 8.17 3.30 -3.92
C ASP A 19 8.15 1.84 -4.37
N PHE A 20 7.82 0.90 -3.48
CA PHE A 20 7.69 -0.50 -3.85
C PHE A 20 6.50 -0.76 -4.79
N ILE A 21 5.30 -0.34 -4.40
CA ILE A 21 4.07 -0.60 -5.18
C ILE A 21 4.10 0.15 -6.52
N LEU A 22 4.27 1.47 -6.48
CA LEU A 22 4.14 2.31 -7.67
C LEU A 22 5.44 2.34 -8.47
N GLY A 23 6.59 2.29 -7.80
CA GLY A 23 7.90 2.38 -8.43
C GLY A 23 8.42 1.03 -8.91
N GLN A 24 8.52 0.03 -8.03
CA GLN A 24 9.12 -1.26 -8.39
C GLN A 24 8.14 -2.17 -9.14
N ILE A 25 6.92 -2.36 -8.63
CA ILE A 25 5.92 -3.24 -9.27
C ILE A 25 5.36 -2.56 -10.52
N LEU A 26 4.89 -1.31 -10.39
CA LEU A 26 4.24 -0.61 -11.50
C LEU A 26 5.18 0.24 -12.35
N GLY A 27 6.44 0.47 -11.97
CA GLY A 27 7.43 1.12 -12.83
C GLY A 27 7.24 2.63 -13.03
N PHE A 28 6.59 3.35 -12.11
CA PHE A 28 6.43 4.80 -12.15
C PHE A 28 7.57 5.53 -11.43
N ASP A 29 7.82 6.77 -11.83
CA ASP A 29 8.74 7.66 -11.13
C ASP A 29 7.96 8.46 -10.08
N LEU A 30 8.30 8.34 -8.80
CA LEU A 30 7.51 8.97 -7.72
C LEU A 30 8.00 10.37 -7.38
N LEU A 31 7.06 11.28 -7.19
CA LEU A 31 7.24 12.59 -6.57
C LEU A 31 6.36 12.68 -5.31
N TYR A 32 6.81 13.42 -4.31
CA TYR A 32 6.05 13.64 -3.07
C TYR A 32 5.82 15.13 -2.89
N ALA A 33 4.59 15.51 -2.52
CA ALA A 33 4.21 16.89 -2.24
C ALA A 33 3.23 16.97 -1.07
N GLN A 34 3.19 18.11 -0.38
CA GLN A 34 2.23 18.35 0.71
C GLN A 34 0.93 19.00 0.25
N GLN A 35 0.96 19.71 -0.88
CA GLN A 35 -0.19 20.39 -1.45
C GLN A 35 -0.23 20.14 -2.96
N ALA A 36 -1.44 20.12 -3.52
CA ALA A 36 -1.62 20.08 -4.96
C ALA A 36 -1.23 21.45 -5.54
N GLU A 37 -0.19 21.49 -6.38
CA GLU A 37 0.07 22.68 -7.20
C GLU A 37 -0.98 22.75 -8.31
N THR A 38 -1.52 23.96 -8.53
CA THR A 38 -2.61 24.28 -9.46
C THR A 38 -2.26 24.15 -10.95
N SER A 39 -1.07 23.68 -11.29
CA SER A 39 -0.55 23.65 -12.66
C SER A 39 -0.75 22.26 -13.28
N ASP A 40 -1.52 22.21 -14.36
CA ASP A 40 -1.89 21.07 -15.21
C ASP A 40 -2.35 19.80 -14.47
N GLU A 41 -3.65 19.69 -14.24
CA GLU A 41 -4.31 18.49 -13.70
C GLU A 41 -4.10 17.24 -14.56
N ASP A 42 -3.77 17.42 -15.84
CA ASP A 42 -3.70 16.33 -16.82
C ASP A 42 -2.27 15.92 -17.20
N ALA A 43 -1.24 16.69 -16.83
CA ALA A 43 0.15 16.32 -17.15
C ALA A 43 0.73 15.25 -16.20
N ILE A 44 0.34 15.28 -14.92
CA ILE A 44 0.90 14.43 -13.87
C ILE A 44 -0.23 13.68 -13.15
N MET A 45 -0.11 12.35 -13.08
CA MET A 45 -1.03 11.52 -12.31
C MET A 45 -0.80 11.77 -10.81
N ARG A 46 -1.88 11.95 -10.06
CA ARG A 46 -1.84 12.32 -8.64
C ARG A 46 -2.61 11.29 -7.81
N ILE A 47 -2.01 10.89 -6.70
CA ILE A 47 -2.68 10.11 -5.66
C ILE A 47 -2.75 10.99 -4.42
N HIS A 48 -3.96 11.24 -3.93
CA HIS A 48 -4.12 11.88 -2.64
C HIS A 48 -4.17 10.81 -1.56
N TYR A 49 -3.31 10.96 -0.56
CA TYR A 49 -3.16 10.04 0.55
C TYR A 49 -3.50 10.75 1.88
N GLY A 50 -4.47 10.21 2.63
CA GLY A 50 -4.89 10.77 3.91
C GLY A 50 -6.31 11.29 3.94
N LYS A 51 -6.50 12.59 4.16
CA LYS A 51 -7.81 13.26 4.30
C LYS A 51 -7.87 14.49 3.39
N GLY A 52 -9.08 15.00 3.15
CA GLY A 52 -9.29 16.26 2.41
C GLY A 52 -9.22 16.09 0.89
N PHE A 53 -10.05 15.21 0.33
CA PHE A 53 -10.02 14.81 -1.07
C PHE A 53 -10.79 15.71 -2.06
N SER A 54 -10.95 17.00 -1.78
CA SER A 54 -11.94 17.86 -2.47
C SER A 54 -11.81 17.98 -4.00
N CYS A 55 -10.70 17.54 -4.60
CA CYS A 55 -10.49 17.51 -6.06
C CYS A 55 -9.71 16.27 -6.55
N ALA A 56 -9.54 15.24 -5.71
CA ALA A 56 -8.67 14.12 -6.06
C ALA A 56 -9.34 13.15 -7.04
N LYS A 57 -8.64 12.74 -8.11
CA LYS A 57 -9.12 11.68 -9.03
C LYS A 57 -8.83 10.26 -8.49
N VAL A 58 -7.80 10.11 -7.65
CA VAL A 58 -7.49 8.86 -6.94
C VAL A 58 -7.19 9.14 -5.48
N ARG A 59 -7.85 8.41 -4.59
CA ARG A 59 -7.96 8.68 -3.15
C ARG A 59 -7.68 7.42 -2.36
N ILE A 60 -6.63 7.47 -1.54
CA ILE A 60 -6.24 6.38 -0.64
C ILE A 60 -6.31 6.92 0.79
N PRO A 61 -7.08 6.29 1.70
CA PRO A 61 -7.11 6.73 3.09
C PRO A 61 -5.78 6.41 3.78
N ALA A 62 -5.41 7.23 4.78
CA ALA A 62 -4.24 6.95 5.62
C ALA A 62 -4.66 6.32 6.94
N HIS A 63 -4.13 5.15 7.24
CA HIS A 63 -4.30 4.49 8.51
C HIS A 63 -3.30 5.07 9.55
N PRO A 64 -3.69 5.31 10.82
CA PRO A 64 -2.80 5.86 11.85
C PRO A 64 -1.48 5.10 12.06
N PHE A 65 -1.46 3.82 11.69
CA PHE A 65 -0.26 2.97 11.65
C PHE A 65 0.88 3.58 10.82
N MET A 66 0.60 4.38 9.81
CA MET A 66 1.60 4.97 8.92
C MET A 66 2.26 6.24 9.49
N GLU A 67 1.62 6.85 10.48
CA GLU A 67 2.09 8.05 11.18
C GLU A 67 2.93 7.70 12.43
N SER A 68 2.63 6.56 13.07
CA SER A 68 3.34 6.13 14.27
C SER A 68 4.76 5.65 13.96
N SER A 69 5.74 6.07 14.77
CA SER A 69 7.10 5.50 14.78
C SER A 69 7.22 4.27 15.67
N ALA A 70 6.20 3.94 16.45
CA ALA A 70 6.23 2.84 17.41
C ALA A 70 6.26 1.48 16.70
N ILE A 71 6.95 0.53 17.33
CA ILE A 71 7.00 -0.89 16.95
C ILE A 71 5.96 -1.62 17.80
N GLU A 72 4.71 -1.23 17.63
CA GLU A 72 3.58 -1.88 18.29
C GLU A 72 2.85 -2.75 17.29
N LYS A 73 2.32 -3.88 17.78
CA LYS A 73 1.49 -4.77 16.97
C LYS A 73 0.09 -4.18 16.86
N PRO A 74 -0.33 -3.66 15.69
CA PRO A 74 -1.68 -3.14 15.55
C PRO A 74 -2.70 -4.29 15.66
N ALA A 75 -3.90 -3.97 16.13
CA ALA A 75 -5.04 -4.86 16.01
C ALA A 75 -5.47 -4.89 14.53
N ILE A 76 -5.23 -6.01 13.86
CA ILE A 76 -5.53 -6.19 12.43
C ILE A 76 -6.72 -7.13 12.27
N GLN A 77 -7.75 -6.63 11.59
CA GLN A 77 -8.84 -7.44 11.06
C GLN A 77 -8.65 -7.59 9.55
N VAL A 78 -8.65 -8.83 9.07
CA VAL A 78 -8.53 -9.15 7.65
C VAL A 78 -9.90 -9.48 7.10
N GLU A 79 -10.26 -8.83 6.00
CA GLU A 79 -11.49 -9.10 5.26
C GLU A 79 -11.19 -9.28 3.77
N LYS A 80 -12.18 -9.72 2.99
CA LYS A 80 -12.03 -9.86 1.54
C LYS A 80 -12.66 -8.66 0.84
N VAL A 81 -11.86 -7.92 0.08
CA VAL A 81 -12.32 -6.86 -0.83
C VAL A 81 -12.10 -7.35 -2.25
N VAL A 82 -13.16 -7.40 -3.06
CA VAL A 82 -13.16 -7.94 -4.43
C VAL A 82 -12.50 -9.34 -4.55
N GLY A 83 -12.66 -10.18 -3.51
CA GLY A 83 -12.10 -11.52 -3.43
C GLY A 83 -10.66 -11.61 -2.91
N LEU A 84 -9.99 -10.48 -2.68
CA LEU A 84 -8.62 -10.42 -2.17
C LEU A 84 -8.59 -10.04 -0.68
N PRO A 85 -7.72 -10.65 0.14
CA PRO A 85 -7.50 -10.21 1.52
C PRO A 85 -7.07 -8.74 1.58
N ALA A 86 -7.67 -7.97 2.46
CA ALA A 86 -7.32 -6.59 2.76
C ALA A 86 -7.43 -6.33 4.26
N PHE A 87 -6.65 -5.38 4.75
CA PHE A 87 -6.64 -4.96 6.14
C PHE A 87 -6.06 -3.54 6.27
N PHE A 88 -6.06 -2.99 7.49
CA PHE A 88 -5.93 -1.56 7.75
C PHE A 88 -7.07 -0.75 7.12
N PHE A 89 -8.30 -1.21 7.37
CA PHE A 89 -9.50 -0.46 7.01
C PHE A 89 -9.52 0.89 7.72
N CYS A 90 -9.83 1.93 6.96
CA CYS A 90 -10.03 3.26 7.48
C CYS A 90 -11.54 3.51 7.49
N GLY A 91 -12.10 3.85 8.65
CA GLY A 91 -13.55 3.98 8.83
C GLY A 91 -14.23 4.91 7.82
N GLU A 92 -15.56 4.79 7.70
CA GLU A 92 -16.41 5.49 6.74
C GLU A 92 -16.23 7.01 6.86
N GLY A 93 -15.51 7.60 5.90
CA GLY A 93 -15.13 9.01 5.98
C GLY A 93 -14.74 9.61 4.62
N GLY A 94 -15.43 9.20 3.55
CA GLY A 94 -15.34 9.84 2.24
C GLY A 94 -15.44 8.87 1.06
N GLU A 95 -15.62 9.44 -0.13
CA GLU A 95 -15.49 8.75 -1.40
C GLU A 95 -14.02 8.35 -1.62
N VAL A 96 -13.62 7.17 -1.13
CA VAL A 96 -12.28 6.59 -1.34
C VAL A 96 -12.34 5.49 -2.40
N ASP A 97 -11.27 5.33 -3.18
CA ASP A 97 -11.20 4.26 -4.19
C ASP A 97 -10.89 2.89 -3.58
N LEU A 98 -10.28 2.89 -2.39
CA LEU A 98 -10.00 1.71 -1.58
C LEU A 98 -10.46 1.98 -0.13
N PRO A 99 -11.24 1.08 0.50
CA PRO A 99 -11.73 1.26 1.88
C PRO A 99 -10.65 1.01 2.95
N PHE A 100 -9.43 0.71 2.53
CA PHE A 100 -8.29 0.41 3.39
C PHE A 100 -7.05 1.10 2.86
N ASP A 101 -6.06 1.24 3.75
CA ASP A 101 -4.78 1.82 3.40
C ASP A 101 -3.86 0.75 2.78
N ILE A 102 -3.80 0.73 1.44
CA ILE A 102 -2.93 -0.17 0.68
C ILE A 102 -1.45 0.00 1.04
N PHE A 103 -1.00 1.22 1.36
CA PHE A 103 0.40 1.47 1.73
C PHE A 103 0.72 0.95 3.13
N ALA A 104 -0.21 1.09 4.09
CA ALA A 104 -0.09 0.48 5.41
C ALA A 104 -0.02 -1.04 5.34
N MET A 105 -0.93 -1.65 4.58
CA MET A 105 -0.98 -3.10 4.36
C MET A 105 0.32 -3.61 3.75
N SER A 106 0.79 -2.97 2.67
CA SER A 106 2.04 -3.35 2.03
C SER A 106 3.25 -3.13 2.93
N PHE A 107 3.34 -2.01 3.65
CA PHE A 107 4.43 -1.77 4.59
C PHE A 107 4.50 -2.89 5.64
N TYR A 108 3.38 -3.23 6.28
CA TYR A 108 3.31 -4.24 7.32
C TYR A 108 3.80 -5.62 6.84
N LEU A 109 3.39 -6.02 5.63
CA LEU A 109 3.79 -7.30 5.04
C LEU A 109 5.26 -7.30 4.61
N LEU A 110 5.73 -6.25 3.93
CA LEU A 110 7.10 -6.15 3.42
C LEU A 110 8.12 -6.05 4.54
N SER A 111 7.84 -5.21 5.54
CA SER A 111 8.77 -5.00 6.65
C SER A 111 8.66 -6.09 7.72
N ARG A 112 7.76 -7.07 7.55
CA ARG A 112 7.54 -8.17 8.51
C ARG A 112 7.30 -7.66 9.94
N MET A 113 6.51 -6.58 10.09
CA MET A 113 6.28 -5.93 11.40
C MET A 113 5.85 -6.90 12.50
N GLU A 114 5.13 -7.96 12.15
CA GLU A 114 4.67 -9.00 13.07
C GLU A 114 5.78 -9.78 13.78
N GLU A 115 7.02 -9.72 13.30
CA GLU A 115 8.18 -10.40 13.88
C GLU A 115 8.85 -9.59 14.99
N TYR A 116 8.48 -8.30 15.11
CA TYR A 116 9.06 -7.36 16.06
C TYR A 116 8.14 -7.16 17.27
N GLY A 117 8.75 -6.79 18.39
CA GLY A 117 8.05 -6.45 19.64
C GLY A 117 8.27 -7.45 20.76
N ALA A 118 8.02 -6.99 21.99
CA ALA A 118 8.07 -7.84 23.18
C ALA A 118 6.94 -8.88 23.15
N GLY A 119 7.24 -10.13 23.49
CA GLY A 119 6.25 -11.21 23.55
C GLY A 119 5.98 -11.93 22.22
N VAL A 120 6.69 -11.60 21.13
CA VAL A 120 6.65 -12.40 19.90
C VAL A 120 7.19 -13.80 20.18
N GLN A 121 6.33 -14.81 20.00
CA GLN A 121 6.72 -16.20 20.18
C GLN A 121 7.66 -16.63 19.05
N ARG A 122 8.78 -17.24 19.46
CA ARG A 122 9.80 -17.77 18.57
C ARG A 122 9.89 -19.28 18.74
N ASP A 123 10.25 -19.98 17.68
CA ASP A 123 10.53 -21.41 17.77
C ASP A 123 11.84 -21.69 18.50
N GLU A 124 12.19 -22.97 18.63
CA GLU A 124 13.43 -23.45 19.29
C GLU A 124 14.71 -22.89 18.64
N HIS A 125 14.62 -22.39 17.41
CA HIS A 125 15.74 -21.77 16.68
C HIS A 125 15.71 -20.24 16.72
N GLY A 126 14.82 -19.64 17.51
CA GLY A 126 14.69 -18.20 17.63
C GLY A 126 14.01 -17.53 16.43
N ARG A 127 13.35 -18.28 15.55
CA ARG A 127 12.70 -17.77 14.34
C ARG A 127 11.24 -17.43 14.59
N PHE A 128 10.69 -16.49 13.83
CA PHE A 128 9.25 -16.27 13.81
C PHE A 128 8.56 -17.40 13.03
N PRO A 129 7.65 -18.19 13.64
CA PRO A 129 7.02 -19.30 12.94
C PRO A 129 6.07 -18.80 11.85
N ALA A 130 6.17 -19.36 10.64
CA ALA A 130 5.25 -19.01 9.55
C ALA A 130 3.77 -19.17 9.93
N LYS A 131 3.44 -20.16 10.78
CA LYS A 131 2.08 -20.40 11.28
C LYS A 131 1.52 -19.26 12.16
N ALA A 132 2.41 -18.46 12.76
CA ALA A 132 2.04 -17.30 13.55
C ALA A 132 1.79 -16.05 12.70
N SER A 133 2.14 -16.09 11.39
CA SER A 133 1.94 -14.95 10.50
C SER A 133 0.46 -14.68 10.23
N LEU A 134 0.13 -13.39 10.07
CA LEU A 134 -1.17 -12.93 9.61
C LEU A 134 -1.59 -13.65 8.31
N ALA A 135 -0.63 -13.84 7.40
CA ALA A 135 -0.85 -14.45 6.10
C ALA A 135 -1.20 -15.94 6.20
N TYR A 136 -0.54 -16.69 7.08
CA TYR A 136 -0.89 -18.10 7.31
C TYR A 136 -2.25 -18.22 7.99
N GLN A 137 -2.50 -17.44 9.04
CA GLN A 137 -3.74 -17.48 9.82
C GLN A 137 -4.98 -17.15 8.98
N ASN A 138 -4.80 -16.34 7.93
CA ASN A 138 -5.88 -15.94 7.02
C ASN A 138 -5.80 -16.61 5.64
N GLY A 139 -4.96 -17.64 5.47
CA GLY A 139 -4.93 -18.49 4.28
C GLY A 139 -4.43 -17.82 3.00
N PHE A 140 -3.61 -16.76 3.10
CA PHE A 140 -3.04 -16.04 1.96
C PHE A 140 -1.52 -16.07 1.87
N LEU A 141 -0.83 -16.88 2.69
CA LEU A 141 0.63 -16.99 2.69
C LEU A 141 1.23 -17.31 1.32
N GLY A 142 0.56 -18.14 0.51
CA GLY A 142 1.00 -18.50 -0.83
C GLY A 142 0.58 -17.53 -1.93
N GLN A 143 -0.05 -16.40 -1.60
CA GLN A 143 -0.55 -15.44 -2.57
C GLN A 143 0.38 -14.22 -2.66
N PRO A 144 0.70 -13.73 -3.87
CA PRO A 144 1.43 -12.48 -4.05
C PRO A 144 0.46 -11.30 -3.83
N LEU A 145 0.06 -11.10 -2.58
CA LEU A 145 -1.04 -10.21 -2.24
C LEU A 145 -0.74 -8.75 -2.61
N ILE A 146 0.50 -8.31 -2.41
CA ILE A 146 0.93 -6.95 -2.72
C ILE A 146 0.88 -6.71 -4.23
N ASP A 147 1.40 -7.64 -5.05
CA ASP A 147 1.34 -7.55 -6.51
C ASP A 147 -0.10 -7.48 -7.00
N GLN A 148 -0.98 -8.33 -6.47
CA GLN A 148 -2.40 -8.33 -6.85
C GLN A 148 -3.05 -6.99 -6.55
N TRP A 149 -2.79 -6.40 -5.38
CA TRP A 149 -3.31 -5.08 -5.02
C TRP A 149 -2.66 -3.94 -5.81
N ALA A 150 -1.38 -4.04 -6.14
CA ALA A 150 -0.69 -3.09 -7.01
C ALA A 150 -1.37 -3.02 -8.39
N TRP A 151 -1.70 -4.17 -8.98
CA TRP A 151 -2.44 -4.21 -10.26
C TRP A 151 -3.87 -3.69 -10.13
N ARG A 152 -4.55 -3.90 -9.00
CA ARG A 152 -5.86 -3.27 -8.74
C ARG A 152 -5.76 -1.74 -8.66
N LEU A 153 -4.76 -1.22 -7.96
CA LEU A 153 -4.49 0.21 -7.91
C LEU A 153 -4.14 0.77 -9.29
N TYR A 154 -3.41 0.01 -10.11
CA TYR A 154 -3.13 0.38 -11.49
C TYR A 154 -4.40 0.51 -12.34
N GLU A 155 -5.37 -0.39 -12.21
CA GLU A 155 -6.65 -0.27 -12.92
C GLU A 155 -7.46 0.96 -12.45
N ILE A 156 -7.39 1.32 -11.17
CA ILE A 156 -7.98 2.57 -10.65
C ILE A 156 -7.29 3.77 -11.31
N LEU A 157 -5.95 3.78 -11.35
CA LEU A 157 -5.17 4.84 -12.00
C LEU A 157 -5.52 4.97 -13.49
N ARG A 158 -5.66 3.86 -14.23
CA ARG A 158 -6.04 3.88 -15.65
C ARG A 158 -7.42 4.45 -15.91
N LYS A 159 -8.37 4.20 -15.01
CA LYS A 159 -9.73 4.75 -15.10
C LYS A 159 -9.74 6.26 -14.83
N ALA A 160 -8.95 6.70 -13.86
CA ALA A 160 -8.83 8.11 -13.48
C ALA A 160 -7.99 8.95 -14.46
N TYR A 161 -6.99 8.34 -15.09
CA TYR A 161 -5.99 9.00 -15.94
C TYR A 161 -5.89 8.28 -17.30
N PRO A 162 -6.59 8.76 -18.34
CA PRO A 162 -6.56 8.17 -19.69
C PRO A 162 -5.15 8.08 -20.30
N GLN A 163 -4.24 8.96 -19.88
CA GLN A 163 -2.83 8.99 -20.29
C GLN A 163 -1.97 7.93 -19.59
N CYS A 164 -2.49 7.21 -18.59
CA CYS A 164 -1.78 6.14 -17.90
C CYS A 164 -1.35 5.05 -18.90
N PRO A 165 -0.04 4.75 -19.01
CA PRO A 165 0.47 3.90 -20.07
C PRO A 165 0.05 2.47 -19.81
N THR A 166 -0.23 1.71 -20.87
CA THR A 166 -0.50 0.27 -20.75
C THR A 166 0.77 -0.44 -20.30
N ARG A 167 0.67 -1.21 -19.22
CA ARG A 167 1.78 -1.98 -18.65
C ARG A 167 1.43 -3.46 -18.65
N LYS A 168 2.46 -4.28 -18.86
CA LYS A 168 2.38 -5.73 -18.67
C LYS A 168 3.35 -6.11 -17.56
N PRO A 169 2.99 -7.06 -16.67
CA PRO A 169 3.95 -7.62 -15.74
C PRO A 169 5.12 -8.19 -16.55
N ASN A 170 6.33 -7.69 -16.32
CA ASN A 170 7.54 -8.30 -16.87
C ASN A 170 8.18 -9.10 -15.74
N TYR A 171 8.06 -10.42 -15.80
CA TYR A 171 8.67 -11.32 -14.84
C TYR A 171 9.79 -12.09 -15.53
N GLN A 172 10.99 -12.00 -14.97
CA GLN A 172 12.12 -12.83 -15.37
C GLN A 172 12.37 -13.84 -14.26
N LEU A 173 12.11 -15.11 -14.53
CA LEU A 173 12.52 -16.19 -13.64
C LEU A 173 14.05 -16.25 -13.65
N LEU A 174 14.66 -15.91 -12.53
CA LEU A 174 16.07 -16.19 -12.28
C LEU A 174 16.11 -17.55 -11.57
N SER A 175 16.42 -18.60 -12.33
CA SER A 175 16.71 -19.90 -11.72
C SER A 175 18.03 -19.79 -10.98
N THR A 176 17.99 -19.99 -9.67
CA THR A 176 19.17 -20.28 -8.85
C THR A 176 19.60 -21.72 -9.02
#